data_AF-A0A948VBG7-F1
#
_entry.id   AF-A0A948VBG7-F1
#
_cell.length_a   1.000
_cell.length_b   1.000
_cell.length_c   1.000
_cell.angle_alpha   90.00
_cell.angle_beta   90.00
_cell.angle_gamma   90.00
#
_symmetry.space_group_name_H-M   'P 1'
#
loop_
_entity.id
_entity.type
_entity.pdbx_description
1 polymer ?
#
loop_
_entity_poly.entity_id
_entity_poly.type
_entity_poly.pdbx_seq_one_letter_code
_entity_poly.pdbx_strand_id
1 'polypeptide(L)'
;APAQPAAASGPSEAAAPPVVPAAPPAAAATPAPDPYVAPHAMRRRRSSSVFRVAALVVLGLIVILAAYYWKYVQPDAQAVRRRPPQPQATTGLDRESMPVTVQDEGAVLADPLAADSTAGETGAVSGPQTPADSMTAALVEPVPGTEGQGAVAEGTEPAAEAVVAPPTEAAFDVSPYAGEVGAAGWAIHLSSLADSLGGLKEVARLEDRGIRAVMRSEDVSGSRWFRVYVGSFASRREAAAAAEALKVELATDYAQPRRLPVSASE
;
A
#
# COMPACT_ATOMS: atom_id res chain seq x y z
N ALA A 1 -5.61 -25.22 -47.00
CA ALA A 1 -4.20 -25.15 -46.58
C ALA A 1 -3.97 -23.79 -45.94
N PRO A 2 -3.72 -23.70 -44.63
CA PRO A 2 -3.44 -22.40 -44.00
C PRO A 2 -2.01 -21.96 -44.32
N ALA A 3 -1.90 -20.67 -44.68
CA ALA A 3 -0.66 -20.00 -45.06
C ALA A 3 0.26 -19.77 -43.84
N GLN A 4 1.54 -20.08 -44.01
CA GLN A 4 2.61 -19.78 -43.05
C GLN A 4 2.84 -18.26 -42.97
N PRO A 5 2.80 -17.64 -41.77
CA PRO A 5 3.28 -16.28 -41.60
C PRO A 5 4.82 -16.23 -41.58
N ALA A 6 5.34 -15.23 -42.28
CA ALA A 6 6.75 -14.97 -42.49
C ALA A 6 7.49 -14.58 -41.19
N ALA A 7 8.72 -15.06 -41.08
CA ALA A 7 9.64 -14.76 -40.00
C ALA A 7 10.00 -13.26 -39.98
N ALA A 8 9.66 -12.57 -38.89
CA ALA A 8 10.05 -11.19 -38.65
C ALA A 8 11.47 -11.15 -38.04
N SER A 9 12.37 -10.46 -38.74
CA SER A 9 13.73 -10.15 -38.31
C SER A 9 13.72 -9.32 -37.02
N GLY A 10 14.42 -9.81 -35.99
CA GLY A 10 14.56 -9.11 -34.72
C GLY A 10 15.43 -7.85 -34.83
N PRO A 11 15.21 -6.84 -33.97
CA PRO A 11 16.00 -5.62 -33.96
C PRO A 11 17.43 -5.88 -33.47
N SER A 12 18.37 -5.31 -34.22
CA SER A 12 19.80 -5.30 -33.93
C SER A 12 20.09 -4.66 -32.56
N GLU A 13 20.64 -5.46 -31.66
CA GLU A 13 21.13 -5.07 -30.35
C GLU A 13 22.31 -4.09 -30.50
N ALA A 14 22.04 -2.80 -30.31
CA ALA A 14 23.06 -1.76 -30.33
C ALA A 14 23.89 -1.85 -29.04
N ALA A 15 25.15 -2.23 -29.19
CA ALA A 15 26.13 -2.34 -28.12
C ALA A 15 26.26 -1.03 -27.32
N ALA A 16 26.04 -1.12 -26.00
CA ALA A 16 26.26 -0.02 -25.08
C ALA A 16 27.76 0.39 -25.04
N PRO A 17 28.08 1.70 -24.99
CA PRO A 17 29.45 2.17 -24.90
C PRO A 17 30.08 1.82 -23.53
N PRO A 18 31.41 1.61 -23.48
CA PRO A 18 32.11 1.25 -22.25
C PRO A 18 32.06 2.39 -21.22
N VAL A 19 31.64 2.06 -20.01
CA VAL A 19 31.67 2.94 -18.84
C VAL A 19 33.13 3.17 -18.44
N VAL A 20 33.61 4.40 -18.59
CA VAL A 20 34.94 4.83 -18.14
C VAL A 20 34.90 5.02 -16.62
N PRO A 21 35.74 4.32 -15.83
CA PRO A 21 35.79 4.50 -14.38
C PRO A 21 36.33 5.89 -14.02
N ALA A 22 35.57 6.62 -13.21
CA ALA A 22 35.95 7.94 -12.69
C ALA A 22 37.18 7.83 -11.78
N ALA A 23 38.15 8.71 -12.00
CA ALA A 23 39.39 8.79 -11.24
C ALA A 23 39.13 9.12 -9.75
N PRO A 24 39.87 8.50 -8.81
CA PRO A 24 39.75 8.80 -7.39
C PRO A 24 40.17 10.25 -7.08
N PRO A 25 39.47 10.96 -6.18
CA PRO A 25 39.84 12.31 -5.78
C PRO A 25 41.20 12.31 -5.07
N ALA A 26 42.03 13.29 -5.43
CA ALA A 26 43.35 13.51 -4.87
C ALA A 26 43.31 13.68 -3.34
N ALA A 27 44.19 12.96 -2.64
CA ALA A 27 44.38 13.05 -1.21
C ALA A 27 44.76 14.49 -0.82
N ALA A 28 43.89 15.16 -0.08
CA ALA A 28 44.16 16.47 0.51
C ALA A 28 45.30 16.34 1.53
N ALA A 29 46.35 17.14 1.32
CA ALA A 29 47.51 17.21 2.19
C ALA A 29 47.11 17.64 3.61
N THR A 30 47.55 16.86 4.58
CA THR A 30 47.41 17.15 6.01
C THR A 30 48.18 18.44 6.34
N PRO A 31 47.53 19.49 6.88
CA PRO A 31 48.25 20.66 7.37
C PRO A 31 49.11 20.29 8.58
N ALA A 32 50.32 20.86 8.62
CA ALA A 32 51.29 20.64 9.68
C ALA A 32 50.74 21.05 11.06
N PRO A 33 51.09 20.35 12.14
CA PRO A 33 50.65 20.70 13.48
C PRO A 33 51.30 22.02 13.94
N ASP A 34 50.45 22.98 14.33
CA ASP A 34 50.87 24.25 14.91
C ASP A 34 51.66 24.05 16.22
N PRO A 35 52.68 24.88 16.48
CA PRO A 35 53.50 24.80 17.68
C PRO A 35 52.73 25.23 18.93
N TYR A 36 52.49 24.24 19.79
CA TYR A 36 52.33 24.28 21.25
C TYR A 36 52.07 25.67 21.88
N VAL A 37 50.79 26.05 21.97
CA VAL A 37 50.33 27.14 22.84
C VAL A 37 50.20 26.60 24.27
N ALA A 38 50.87 27.25 25.21
CA ALA A 38 50.88 26.90 26.62
C ALA A 38 49.46 26.75 27.21
N PRO A 39 49.23 25.78 28.11
CA PRO A 39 47.91 25.52 28.67
C PRO A 39 47.48 26.70 29.55
N HIS A 40 46.60 27.55 29.04
CA HIS A 40 45.83 28.45 29.87
C HIS A 40 45.02 27.62 30.88
N ALA A 41 45.28 27.83 32.17
CA ALA A 41 44.51 27.22 33.25
C ALA A 41 43.03 27.60 33.10
N MET A 42 42.25 26.71 32.49
CA MET A 42 40.81 26.87 32.34
C MET A 42 40.19 26.93 33.74
N ARG A 43 39.70 28.10 34.12
CA ARG A 43 38.74 28.28 35.21
C ARG A 43 37.62 27.25 35.00
N ARG A 44 37.52 26.28 35.91
CA ARG A 44 36.40 25.33 35.98
C ARG A 44 35.08 26.12 36.08
N ARG A 45 34.43 26.33 34.95
CA ARG A 45 33.09 26.93 34.89
C ARG A 45 32.14 26.01 35.65
N ARG A 46 31.42 26.59 36.61
CA ARG A 46 30.33 25.98 37.38
C ARG A 46 29.11 25.69 36.47
N SER A 47 29.27 24.87 35.43
CA SER A 47 28.18 24.51 34.50
C SER A 47 27.51 23.18 34.83
N SER A 48 27.97 22.45 35.86
CA SER A 48 27.50 21.07 36.12
C SER A 48 26.05 20.96 36.58
N SER A 49 25.44 22.00 37.15
CA SER A 49 24.05 21.95 37.60
C SER A 49 23.06 22.09 36.46
N VAL A 50 23.30 23.00 35.52
CA VAL A 50 22.38 23.27 34.40
C VAL A 50 22.27 22.05 33.47
N PHE A 51 23.39 21.39 33.16
CA PHE A 51 23.36 20.18 32.34
C PHE A 51 22.64 19.01 33.03
N ARG A 52 22.73 18.89 34.36
CA ARG A 52 22.01 17.86 35.12
C ARG A 52 20.50 18.08 35.08
N VAL A 53 20.05 19.33 35.25
CA VAL A 53 18.62 19.67 35.16
C VAL A 53 18.09 19.43 33.75
N ALA A 54 18.83 19.87 32.71
CA ALA A 54 18.45 19.63 31.33
C ALA A 54 18.34 18.14 31.00
N ALA A 55 19.29 17.32 31.46
CA ALA A 55 19.25 15.87 31.26
C ALA A 55 18.03 15.21 31.92
N LEU A 56 17.64 15.65 33.13
CA LEU A 56 16.45 15.13 33.82
C LEU A 56 15.15 15.51 33.11
N VAL A 57 15.06 16.72 32.55
CA VAL A 57 13.89 17.15 31.77
C VAL A 57 13.73 16.32 30.50
N VAL A 58 14.83 16.09 29.77
CA VAL A 58 14.83 15.25 28.57
C VAL A 58 14.42 13.81 28.90
N LEU A 59 14.97 13.25 29.99
CA LEU A 59 14.59 11.90 30.44
C LEU A 59 13.09 11.82 30.79
N GLY A 60 12.56 12.84 31.50
CA GLY A 60 11.13 12.92 31.83
C GLY A 60 10.25 12.95 30.57
N LEU A 61 10.62 13.74 29.56
CA LEU A 61 9.91 13.78 28.28
C LEU A 61 9.95 12.44 27.55
N ILE A 62 11.08 11.74 27.54
CA ILE A 62 11.20 10.40 26.93
C ILE A 62 10.25 9.41 27.63
N VAL A 63 10.17 9.42 28.97
CA VAL A 63 9.28 8.54 29.72
C VAL A 63 7.81 8.85 29.44
N ILE A 64 7.44 10.13 29.37
CA ILE A 64 6.06 10.55 29.02
C ILE A 64 5.72 10.09 27.60
N LEU A 65 6.65 10.27 26.64
CA LEU A 65 6.44 9.84 25.26
C LEU A 65 6.31 8.31 25.16
N ALA A 66 7.14 7.56 25.90
CA ALA A 66 7.06 6.10 25.95
C ALA A 66 5.73 5.63 26.56
N ALA A 67 5.26 6.25 27.65
CA ALA A 67 3.96 5.94 28.24
C ALA A 67 2.80 6.28 27.30
N TYR A 68 2.90 7.40 26.57
CA TYR A 68 1.94 7.78 25.53
C TYR A 68 1.92 6.73 24.40
N TYR A 69 3.09 6.33 23.89
CA TYR A 69 3.19 5.26 22.90
C TYR A 69 2.62 3.94 23.42
N TRP A 70 2.88 3.58 24.68
CA TRP A 70 2.38 2.33 25.23
C TRP A 70 0.86 2.34 25.36
N LYS A 71 0.28 3.46 25.77
CA LYS A 71 -1.18 3.62 25.93
C LYS A 71 -1.93 3.70 24.59
N TYR A 72 -1.34 4.34 23.58
CA TYR A 72 -2.06 4.67 22.34
C TYR A 72 -1.63 3.86 21.12
N VAL A 73 -0.45 3.23 21.13
CA VAL A 73 0.13 2.54 19.97
C VAL A 73 0.24 1.02 20.15
N GLN A 74 -0.05 0.47 21.34
CA GLN A 74 -0.24 -0.97 21.52
C GLN A 74 -1.70 -1.39 21.73
N PRO A 75 -2.62 -1.22 20.75
CA PRO A 75 -3.71 -2.15 20.62
C PRO A 75 -3.19 -3.44 19.97
N ASP A 76 -3.54 -4.59 20.54
CA ASP A 76 -3.60 -5.91 19.86
C ASP A 76 -2.36 -6.80 19.69
N ALA A 77 -1.26 -6.59 20.42
CA ALA A 77 -0.26 -7.66 20.57
C ALA A 77 -0.83 -8.92 21.29
N GLN A 78 -1.96 -8.78 22.00
CA GLN A 78 -2.64 -9.87 22.71
C GLN A 78 -3.76 -10.54 21.91
N ALA A 79 -4.28 -9.92 20.84
CA ALA A 79 -5.40 -10.48 20.07
C ALA A 79 -4.98 -11.67 19.19
N VAL A 80 -3.70 -11.76 18.81
CA VAL A 80 -3.18 -12.87 17.98
C VAL A 80 -3.03 -14.19 18.76
N ARG A 81 -3.00 -14.16 20.10
CA ARG A 81 -2.81 -15.37 20.93
C ARG A 81 -4.10 -16.07 21.36
N ARG A 82 -5.28 -15.60 20.95
CA ARG A 82 -6.56 -16.25 21.25
C ARG A 82 -7.40 -16.51 19.99
N ARG A 83 -6.77 -16.91 18.88
CA ARG A 83 -7.54 -17.66 17.88
C ARG A 83 -7.69 -19.08 18.43
N PRO A 84 -8.89 -19.51 18.89
CA PRO A 84 -9.11 -20.92 19.14
C PRO A 84 -8.73 -21.68 17.86
N PRO A 85 -8.09 -22.86 17.98
CA PRO A 85 -7.80 -23.67 16.80
C PRO A 85 -9.11 -23.82 16.03
N GLN A 86 -9.17 -23.28 14.82
CA GLN A 86 -10.31 -23.55 13.96
C GLN A 86 -10.39 -25.07 13.83
N PRO A 87 -11.53 -25.70 14.16
CA PRO A 87 -11.72 -27.09 13.85
C PRO A 87 -11.49 -27.20 12.35
N GLN A 88 -10.46 -27.96 11.98
CA GLN A 88 -10.22 -28.30 10.59
C GLN A 88 -11.53 -28.87 10.08
N ALA A 89 -12.14 -28.20 9.11
CA ALA A 89 -13.23 -28.79 8.35
C ALA A 89 -12.63 -30.02 7.66
N THR A 90 -12.75 -31.17 8.32
CA THR A 90 -12.62 -32.45 7.68
C THR A 90 -13.63 -32.43 6.55
N THR A 91 -13.12 -32.28 5.33
CA THR A 91 -13.88 -32.46 4.09
C THR A 91 -14.39 -33.90 4.10
N GLY A 92 -15.53 -34.10 4.76
CA GLY A 92 -16.31 -35.32 4.71
C GLY A 92 -16.82 -35.47 3.30
N LEU A 93 -16.15 -36.33 2.55
CA LEU A 93 -16.70 -37.04 1.40
C LEU A 93 -17.77 -38.02 1.92
N ASP A 94 -18.90 -37.52 2.43
CA ASP A 94 -20.07 -38.36 2.67
C ASP A 94 -21.08 -38.17 1.54
N ARG A 95 -20.73 -38.86 0.47
CA ARG A 95 -21.64 -39.33 -0.55
C ARG A 95 -22.53 -40.41 0.07
N GLU A 96 -23.73 -39.99 0.46
CA GLU A 96 -24.98 -40.64 0.06
C GLU A 96 -25.05 -42.17 0.27
N SER A 97 -25.60 -42.64 1.40
CA SER A 97 -26.59 -43.74 1.39
C SER A 97 -27.20 -44.07 2.77
N MET A 98 -28.53 -44.05 2.79
CA MET A 98 -29.48 -44.88 3.57
C MET A 98 -30.20 -44.24 4.79
N PRO A 99 -31.54 -44.26 4.80
CA PRO A 99 -32.33 -44.08 6.00
C PRO A 99 -32.40 -45.41 6.76
N VAL A 100 -31.77 -45.50 7.93
CA VAL A 100 -32.02 -46.58 8.88
C VAL A 100 -32.75 -46.00 10.09
N THR A 101 -34.04 -46.28 10.13
CA THR A 101 -34.90 -46.11 11.29
C THR A 101 -34.58 -47.21 12.28
N VAL A 102 -33.95 -46.92 13.42
CA VAL A 102 -33.98 -47.77 14.61
C VAL A 102 -34.05 -46.89 15.86
N GLN A 103 -35.20 -46.97 16.53
CA GLN A 103 -35.37 -46.65 17.95
C GLN A 103 -34.39 -47.46 18.78
N ASP A 104 -33.71 -46.85 19.75
CA ASP A 104 -33.66 -47.43 21.10
C ASP A 104 -33.25 -46.40 22.15
N GLU A 105 -33.91 -46.51 23.29
CA GLU A 105 -33.69 -45.71 24.50
C GLU A 105 -32.51 -46.30 25.28
N GLY A 106 -31.62 -45.47 25.83
CA GLY A 106 -30.51 -46.02 26.62
C GLY A 106 -29.56 -44.97 27.18
N ALA A 107 -29.85 -44.52 28.39
CA ALA A 107 -28.95 -43.77 29.23
C ALA A 107 -27.62 -44.52 29.47
N VAL A 108 -26.47 -43.86 29.25
CA VAL A 108 -25.23 -44.19 29.97
C VAL A 108 -24.39 -42.92 30.19
N LEU A 109 -24.24 -42.57 31.46
CA LEU A 109 -23.18 -41.76 32.08
C LEU A 109 -21.83 -42.50 32.00
N ALA A 110 -20.76 -41.83 31.56
CA ALA A 110 -19.32 -42.09 31.81
C ALA A 110 -18.50 -41.53 30.62
N ASP A 111 -17.30 -40.97 30.70
CA ASP A 111 -16.36 -40.50 31.72
C ASP A 111 -15.28 -39.73 30.90
N PRO A 112 -14.48 -38.81 31.47
CA PRO A 112 -13.46 -38.04 30.78
C PRO A 112 -12.09 -38.77 30.79
N LEU A 113 -11.10 -38.15 30.14
CA LEU A 113 -9.66 -38.43 30.20
C LEU A 113 -9.13 -39.59 29.34
N ALA A 114 -8.48 -39.20 28.25
CA ALA A 114 -7.19 -39.69 27.76
C ALA A 114 -6.93 -39.01 26.41
N ALA A 115 -5.73 -38.76 25.91
CA ALA A 115 -4.37 -38.66 26.41
C ALA A 115 -3.57 -38.18 25.18
N ASP A 116 -2.37 -37.66 25.43
CA ASP A 116 -1.23 -37.55 24.51
C ASP A 116 -1.41 -38.10 23.08
N SER A 117 -1.11 -37.26 22.08
CA SER A 117 -0.45 -37.80 20.89
C SER A 117 0.45 -36.77 20.19
N THR A 118 1.74 -37.01 20.39
CA THR A 118 2.81 -37.05 19.38
C THR A 118 3.17 -35.78 18.60
N ALA A 119 4.32 -35.25 19.01
CA ALA A 119 5.27 -34.57 18.17
C ALA A 119 5.77 -35.46 17.01
N GLY A 120 6.07 -34.83 15.88
CA GLY A 120 6.96 -35.34 14.84
C GLY A 120 6.33 -35.33 13.45
N GLU A 121 6.75 -34.41 12.59
CA GLU A 121 7.34 -34.79 11.31
C GLU A 121 8.10 -33.61 10.69
N THR A 122 9.42 -33.68 10.77
CA THR A 122 10.34 -32.93 9.93
C THR A 122 10.36 -33.56 8.54
N GLY A 123 9.82 -32.86 7.54
CA GLY A 123 9.90 -33.25 6.14
C GLY A 123 10.31 -32.05 5.28
N ALA A 124 11.62 -31.91 5.07
CA ALA A 124 12.19 -30.99 4.09
C ALA A 124 12.20 -31.66 2.71
N VAL A 125 11.64 -31.03 1.68
CA VAL A 125 12.14 -31.19 0.29
C VAL A 125 11.98 -29.88 -0.47
N SER A 126 13.12 -29.39 -0.93
CA SER A 126 13.33 -28.32 -1.88
C SER A 126 12.62 -28.53 -3.22
N GLY A 127 12.14 -27.43 -3.79
CA GLY A 127 11.94 -27.31 -5.23
C GLY A 127 11.96 -25.84 -5.64
N PRO A 128 12.98 -25.37 -6.38
CA PRO A 128 12.92 -24.06 -7.00
C PRO A 128 12.12 -24.18 -8.31
N GLN A 129 10.89 -23.67 -8.32
CA GLN A 129 10.19 -23.40 -9.57
C GLN A 129 10.22 -21.91 -9.83
N THR A 130 11.14 -21.55 -10.72
CA THR A 130 11.20 -20.27 -11.43
C THR A 130 10.04 -20.21 -12.42
N PRO A 131 9.07 -19.29 -12.30
CA PRO A 131 8.28 -18.87 -13.45
C PRO A 131 9.10 -17.84 -14.23
N ALA A 132 9.54 -18.26 -15.40
CA ALA A 132 10.08 -17.41 -16.44
C ALA A 132 9.04 -16.36 -16.89
N ASP A 133 9.56 -15.17 -17.18
CA ASP A 133 9.10 -14.19 -18.16
C ASP A 133 7.63 -14.22 -18.61
N SER A 134 6.90 -13.16 -18.21
CA SER A 134 5.79 -12.63 -19.01
C SER A 134 5.81 -11.11 -18.92
N MET A 135 6.84 -10.53 -19.55
CA MET A 135 6.84 -9.14 -19.98
C MET A 135 5.92 -9.02 -21.20
N THR A 136 4.63 -8.77 -20.98
CA THR A 136 3.74 -8.31 -22.05
C THR A 136 4.02 -6.83 -22.28
N ALA A 137 5.02 -6.56 -23.13
CA ALA A 137 5.23 -5.23 -23.71
C ALA A 137 4.03 -4.92 -24.62
N ALA A 138 3.19 -3.99 -24.20
CA ALA A 138 2.12 -3.45 -25.01
C ALA A 138 2.73 -2.75 -26.24
N LEU A 139 2.45 -3.33 -27.40
CA LEU A 139 2.67 -2.77 -28.73
C LEU A 139 1.93 -1.43 -28.82
N VAL A 140 2.65 -0.33 -28.61
CA VAL A 140 2.17 1.03 -28.91
C VAL A 140 2.31 1.21 -30.41
N GLU A 141 1.18 1.17 -31.12
CA GLU A 141 1.13 1.57 -32.52
C GLU A 141 1.51 3.05 -32.66
N PRO A 142 2.47 3.40 -33.54
CA PRO A 142 2.71 4.78 -33.89
C PRO A 142 1.56 5.29 -34.76
N VAL A 143 0.78 6.25 -34.23
CA VAL A 143 -0.21 6.98 -35.02
C VAL A 143 0.53 7.86 -36.03
N PRO A 144 0.31 7.67 -37.35
CA PRO A 144 0.94 8.50 -38.37
C PRO A 144 0.20 9.84 -38.49
N GLY A 145 0.99 10.92 -38.52
CA GLY A 145 0.74 12.11 -39.32
C GLY A 145 -0.54 12.90 -39.08
N THR A 146 -0.43 14.03 -38.38
CA THR A 146 -1.27 15.20 -38.68
C THR A 146 -0.36 16.41 -38.76
N GLU A 147 0.37 16.50 -39.86
CA GLU A 147 0.88 17.77 -40.39
C GLU A 147 -0.29 18.46 -41.08
N GLY A 148 -0.69 19.63 -40.61
CA GLY A 148 -1.68 20.44 -41.32
C GLY A 148 -2.46 21.40 -40.43
N GLN A 149 -1.83 22.52 -40.08
CA GLN A 149 -2.45 23.83 -39.86
C GLN A 149 -1.30 24.80 -39.56
N GLY A 150 -0.91 25.70 -40.45
CA GLY A 150 -1.79 26.66 -41.10
C GLY A 150 -1.48 28.00 -40.47
N ALA A 151 -0.44 28.66 -40.98
CA ALA A 151 -0.11 30.04 -40.65
C ALA A 151 -1.28 30.94 -41.06
N VAL A 152 -1.93 31.59 -40.10
CA VAL A 152 -2.87 32.68 -40.38
C VAL A 152 -2.76 33.77 -39.30
N ALA A 153 -2.31 34.92 -39.78
CA ALA A 153 -2.63 36.29 -39.38
C ALA A 153 -2.45 36.70 -37.90
N GLU A 154 -1.30 37.31 -37.70
CA GLU A 154 -1.07 38.48 -36.83
C GLU A 154 -2.13 39.57 -37.07
N GLY A 155 -2.79 40.02 -36.00
CA GLY A 155 -3.60 41.25 -36.00
C GLY A 155 -4.92 41.15 -35.24
N THR A 156 -4.93 41.43 -33.93
CA THR A 156 -6.07 41.95 -33.15
C THR A 156 -5.49 42.52 -31.86
N GLU A 157 -5.29 43.84 -31.79
CA GLU A 157 -6.17 44.80 -31.09
C GLU A 157 -6.23 44.54 -29.56
N PRO A 158 -5.81 45.49 -28.70
CA PRO A 158 -5.78 45.31 -27.26
C PRO A 158 -7.22 45.32 -26.71
N ALA A 159 -7.85 44.15 -26.78
CA ALA A 159 -9.14 43.89 -26.16
C ALA A 159 -8.99 44.05 -24.65
N ALA A 160 -9.77 44.98 -24.11
CA ALA A 160 -9.89 45.28 -22.70
C ALA A 160 -9.88 44.00 -21.86
N GLU A 161 -8.95 43.99 -20.91
CA GLU A 161 -8.75 42.97 -19.88
C GLU A 161 -10.06 42.80 -19.10
N ALA A 162 -10.94 41.95 -19.64
CA ALA A 162 -12.13 41.50 -18.96
C ALA A 162 -11.63 40.73 -17.75
N VAL A 163 -11.79 41.33 -16.57
CA VAL A 163 -11.57 40.70 -15.27
C VAL A 163 -12.46 39.47 -15.23
N VAL A 164 -11.92 38.34 -15.68
CA VAL A 164 -12.54 37.02 -15.57
C VAL A 164 -12.66 36.81 -14.08
N ALA A 165 -13.89 36.93 -13.56
CA ALA A 165 -14.19 36.64 -12.17
C ALA A 165 -13.55 35.28 -11.84
N PRO A 166 -12.84 35.17 -10.70
CA PRO A 166 -12.16 33.94 -10.33
C PRO A 166 -13.18 32.79 -10.46
N PRO A 167 -12.82 31.68 -11.14
CA PRO A 167 -13.71 30.55 -11.28
C PRO A 167 -14.14 30.14 -9.89
N THR A 168 -15.43 30.27 -9.58
CA THR A 168 -16.01 29.77 -8.34
C THR A 168 -15.68 28.29 -8.29
N GLU A 169 -14.76 27.89 -7.41
CA GLU A 169 -14.39 26.50 -7.21
C GLU A 169 -15.67 25.72 -6.92
N ALA A 170 -16.07 24.88 -7.86
CA ALA A 170 -17.22 24.01 -7.66
C ALA A 170 -16.92 23.15 -6.43
N ALA A 171 -17.75 23.27 -5.40
CA ALA A 171 -17.59 22.49 -4.18
C ALA A 171 -17.55 20.99 -4.53
N PHE A 172 -16.60 20.26 -3.94
CA PHE A 172 -16.46 18.84 -4.14
C PHE A 172 -17.72 18.09 -3.67
N ASP A 173 -18.34 17.30 -4.56
CA ASP A 173 -19.51 16.49 -4.24
C ASP A 173 -19.12 15.20 -3.54
N VAL A 174 -19.39 15.12 -2.24
CA VAL A 174 -19.10 13.95 -1.39
C VAL A 174 -20.14 12.84 -1.58
N SER A 175 -21.29 13.13 -2.18
CA SER A 175 -22.44 12.20 -2.26
C SER A 175 -22.11 10.82 -2.86
N PRO A 176 -21.32 10.71 -3.95
CA PRO A 176 -20.95 9.42 -4.54
C PRO A 176 -20.07 8.54 -3.64
N TYR A 177 -19.49 9.13 -2.58
CA TYR A 177 -18.57 8.47 -1.66
C TYR A 177 -19.19 8.19 -0.29
N ALA A 178 -20.43 8.61 -0.03
CA ALA A 178 -21.10 8.40 1.25
C ALA A 178 -21.75 7.01 1.39
N GLY A 179 -21.89 6.27 0.28
CA GLY A 179 -22.51 4.95 0.22
C GLY A 179 -21.57 3.78 0.59
N GLU A 180 -22.12 2.57 0.56
CA GLU A 180 -21.33 1.35 0.74
C GLU A 180 -20.33 1.17 -0.42
N VAL A 181 -19.05 0.96 -0.09
CA VAL A 181 -17.98 0.91 -1.09
C VAL A 181 -18.12 -0.30 -2.00
N GLY A 182 -18.19 -0.06 -3.31
CA GLY A 182 -18.28 -1.10 -4.33
C GLY A 182 -19.65 -1.75 -4.50
N ALA A 183 -20.71 -1.25 -3.88
CA ALA A 183 -22.06 -1.82 -4.00
C ALA A 183 -22.58 -1.89 -5.45
N ALA A 184 -22.18 -0.95 -6.30
CA ALA A 184 -22.50 -0.90 -7.72
C ALA A 184 -21.48 -1.64 -8.63
N GLY A 185 -20.52 -2.36 -8.02
CA GLY A 185 -19.54 -3.22 -8.69
C GLY A 185 -18.20 -2.55 -9.02
N TRP A 186 -18.13 -1.21 -9.06
CA TRP A 186 -16.86 -0.48 -9.20
C TRP A 186 -16.60 0.43 -8.00
N ALA A 187 -15.34 0.55 -7.62
CA ALA A 187 -14.83 1.47 -6.61
C ALA A 187 -13.52 2.10 -7.10
N ILE A 188 -13.03 3.11 -6.37
CA ILE A 188 -11.75 3.75 -6.65
C ILE A 188 -10.74 3.26 -5.62
N HIS A 189 -9.61 2.72 -6.11
CA HIS A 189 -8.45 2.34 -5.31
C HIS A 189 -7.56 3.56 -5.09
N LEU A 190 -7.35 3.96 -3.83
CA LEU A 190 -6.60 5.16 -3.45
C LEU A 190 -5.17 4.87 -2.98
N SER A 191 -4.97 3.81 -2.21
CA SER A 191 -3.65 3.53 -1.64
C SER A 191 -3.43 2.05 -1.42
N SER A 192 -2.17 1.62 -1.44
CA SER A 192 -1.74 0.25 -1.10
C SER A 192 -0.64 0.36 -0.06
N LEU A 193 -0.88 -0.14 1.15
CA LEU A 193 0.06 -0.07 2.25
C LEU A 193 0.53 -1.47 2.64
N ALA A 194 1.79 -1.60 3.05
CA ALA A 194 2.33 -2.86 3.59
C ALA A 194 1.89 -3.11 5.05
N ASP A 195 1.40 -2.06 5.73
CA ASP A 195 1.00 -2.10 7.14
C ASP A 195 -0.52 -1.89 7.30
N SER A 196 -1.15 -2.79 8.04
CA SER A 196 -2.57 -2.72 8.39
C SER A 196 -2.93 -1.49 9.22
N LEU A 197 -2.05 -1.06 10.13
CA LEU A 197 -2.32 0.10 10.98
C LEU A 197 -2.31 1.38 10.14
N GLY A 198 -1.38 1.49 9.19
CA GLY A 198 -1.39 2.54 8.17
C GLY A 198 -2.69 2.58 7.36
N GLY A 199 -3.17 1.43 6.90
CA GLY A 199 -4.45 1.35 6.16
C GLY A 199 -5.67 1.76 6.99
N LEU A 200 -5.73 1.39 8.27
CA LEU A 200 -6.81 1.82 9.17
C LEU A 200 -6.79 3.34 9.43
N LYS A 201 -5.61 3.93 9.61
CA LYS A 201 -5.47 5.39 9.76
C LYS A 201 -5.92 6.12 8.50
N GLU A 202 -5.62 5.56 7.33
CA GLU A 202 -6.04 6.11 6.05
C GLU A 202 -7.57 6.07 5.88
N VAL A 203 -8.20 4.95 6.25
CA VAL A 203 -9.67 4.84 6.28
C VAL A 203 -10.27 5.89 7.22
N ALA A 204 -9.79 5.99 8.46
CA ALA A 204 -10.30 6.97 9.42
C ALA A 204 -10.16 8.42 8.91
N ARG A 205 -9.02 8.76 8.29
CA ARG A 205 -8.78 10.07 7.69
C ARG A 205 -9.78 10.41 6.57
N LEU A 206 -10.18 9.42 5.77
CA LEU A 206 -11.17 9.59 4.70
C LEU A 206 -12.58 9.73 5.30
N GLU A 207 -12.91 8.94 6.31
CA GLU A 207 -14.19 9.00 7.01
C GLU A 207 -14.40 10.34 7.73
N ASP A 208 -13.35 10.91 8.32
CA ASP A 208 -13.37 12.26 8.91
C ASP A 208 -13.73 13.36 7.90
N ARG A 209 -13.52 13.09 6.60
CA ARG A 209 -13.92 13.97 5.48
C ARG A 209 -15.29 13.62 4.89
N GLY A 210 -16.02 12.70 5.50
CA GLY A 210 -17.32 12.21 5.01
C GLY A 210 -17.23 11.22 3.84
N ILE A 211 -16.04 10.72 3.53
CA ILE A 211 -15.80 9.75 2.45
C ILE A 211 -15.78 8.35 3.07
N ARG A 212 -16.77 7.50 2.77
CA ARG A 212 -16.73 6.09 3.19
C ARG A 212 -15.60 5.38 2.49
N ALA A 213 -14.78 4.68 3.29
CA ALA A 213 -13.64 3.92 2.81
C ALA A 213 -13.68 2.50 3.37
N VAL A 214 -13.13 1.54 2.62
CA VAL A 214 -12.94 0.16 3.08
C VAL A 214 -11.52 -0.28 2.80
N MET A 215 -10.92 -1.01 3.74
CA MET A 215 -9.62 -1.64 3.58
C MET A 215 -9.81 -3.13 3.23
N ARG A 216 -9.12 -3.62 2.19
CA ARG A 216 -9.05 -5.05 1.87
C ARG A 216 -7.60 -5.52 1.89
N SER A 217 -7.37 -6.71 2.44
CA SER A 217 -6.06 -7.35 2.38
C SER A 217 -5.93 -8.18 1.10
N GLU A 218 -4.86 -8.00 0.36
CA GLU A 218 -4.49 -8.81 -0.80
C GLU A 218 -3.08 -9.37 -0.61
N ASP A 219 -2.84 -10.60 -1.09
CA ASP A 219 -1.49 -11.17 -1.15
C ASP A 219 -0.93 -10.93 -2.56
N VAL A 220 0.18 -10.20 -2.64
CA VAL A 220 0.89 -9.90 -3.89
C VAL A 220 2.31 -10.40 -3.76
N SER A 221 2.62 -11.47 -4.50
CA SER A 221 3.95 -12.09 -4.51
C SER A 221 4.44 -12.56 -3.13
N GLY A 222 3.53 -13.11 -2.30
CA GLY A 222 3.85 -13.61 -0.96
C GLY A 222 3.95 -12.52 0.12
N SER A 223 3.61 -11.27 -0.24
CA SER A 223 3.53 -10.15 0.70
C SER A 223 2.10 -9.67 0.82
N ARG A 224 1.62 -9.48 2.05
CA ARG A 224 0.29 -8.95 2.31
C ARG A 224 0.28 -7.43 2.17
N TRP A 225 -0.60 -6.91 1.32
CA TRP A 225 -0.88 -5.50 1.12
C TRP A 225 -2.30 -5.16 1.57
N PHE A 226 -2.48 -3.94 2.05
CA PHE A 226 -3.75 -3.40 2.50
C PHE A 226 -4.16 -2.28 1.56
N ARG A 227 -5.16 -2.54 0.73
CA ARG A 227 -5.65 -1.60 -0.27
C ARG A 227 -6.89 -0.87 0.24
N VAL A 228 -6.90 0.45 0.09
CA VAL A 228 -8.02 1.30 0.50
C VAL A 228 -8.85 1.65 -0.72
N TYR A 229 -10.15 1.38 -0.63
CA TYR A 229 -11.13 1.66 -1.68
C TYR A 229 -12.19 2.63 -1.19
N VAL A 230 -12.71 3.46 -2.09
CA VAL A 230 -13.80 4.41 -1.82
C VAL A 230 -14.85 4.42 -2.93
N GLY A 231 -16.07 4.82 -2.57
CA GLY A 231 -17.18 5.05 -3.49
C GLY A 231 -17.77 3.78 -4.10
N SER A 232 -18.87 3.98 -4.81
CA SER A 232 -19.61 2.92 -5.49
C SER A 232 -20.17 3.44 -6.80
N PHE A 233 -19.69 2.89 -7.90
CA PHE A 233 -19.99 3.37 -9.25
C PHE A 233 -20.52 2.23 -10.12
N ALA A 234 -21.46 2.55 -11.01
CA ALA A 234 -22.09 1.55 -11.87
C ALA A 234 -21.18 1.15 -13.05
N SER A 235 -20.21 1.98 -13.39
CA SER A 235 -19.31 1.74 -14.52
C SER A 235 -17.87 2.18 -14.26
N ARG A 236 -16.93 1.57 -14.97
CA ARG A 236 -15.51 1.99 -14.97
C ARG A 236 -15.35 3.46 -15.38
N ARG A 237 -16.15 3.94 -16.34
CA ARG A 237 -16.08 5.31 -16.85
C ARG A 237 -16.47 6.32 -15.78
N GLU A 238 -17.54 6.03 -15.04
CA GLU A 238 -18.02 6.85 -13.94
C GLU A 238 -16.99 6.90 -12.79
N ALA A 239 -16.46 5.74 -12.39
CA ALA A 239 -15.39 5.66 -11.41
C ALA A 239 -14.13 6.42 -11.86
N ALA A 240 -13.80 6.42 -13.15
CA ALA A 240 -12.65 7.17 -13.68
C ALA A 240 -12.85 8.68 -13.58
N ALA A 241 -14.04 9.19 -13.92
CA ALA A 241 -14.34 10.61 -13.79
C ALA A 241 -14.30 11.06 -12.32
N ALA A 242 -14.89 10.28 -11.42
CA ALA A 242 -14.84 10.52 -9.98
C ALA A 242 -13.42 10.41 -9.40
N ALA A 243 -12.55 9.56 -9.97
CA ALA A 243 -11.16 9.45 -9.54
C ALA A 243 -10.37 10.73 -9.83
N GLU A 244 -10.59 11.39 -10.97
CA GLU A 244 -9.90 12.66 -11.29
C GLU A 244 -10.31 13.79 -10.33
N ALA A 245 -11.60 13.92 -10.02
CA ALA A 245 -12.06 14.90 -9.03
C ALA A 245 -11.46 14.62 -7.63
N LEU A 246 -11.39 13.33 -7.25
CA LEU A 246 -10.86 12.91 -5.96
C LEU A 246 -9.36 13.15 -5.83
N LYS A 247 -8.57 13.01 -6.91
CA LYS A 247 -7.13 13.33 -6.91
C LYS A 247 -6.88 14.78 -6.52
N VAL A 248 -7.66 15.70 -7.10
CA VAL A 248 -7.58 17.14 -6.80
C VAL A 248 -7.95 17.40 -5.33
N GLU A 249 -9.08 16.85 -4.88
CA GLU A 249 -9.60 17.06 -3.52
C GLU A 249 -8.69 16.49 -2.42
N LEU A 250 -8.07 15.33 -2.65
CA LEU A 250 -7.18 14.68 -1.69
C LEU A 250 -5.71 15.08 -1.85
N ALA A 251 -5.39 15.91 -2.86
CA ALA A 251 -4.02 16.21 -3.28
C ALA A 251 -3.17 14.93 -3.45
N THR A 252 -3.73 13.93 -4.12
CA THR A 252 -3.05 12.66 -4.42
C THR A 252 -2.86 12.47 -5.93
N ASP A 253 -1.77 11.84 -6.30
CA ASP A 253 -1.42 11.48 -7.67
C ASP A 253 -2.04 10.13 -8.10
N TYR A 254 -2.48 9.31 -7.14
CA TYR A 254 -2.98 7.97 -7.39
C TYR A 254 -4.46 7.82 -7.02
N ALA A 255 -5.27 7.50 -8.03
CA ALA A 255 -6.63 7.00 -7.87
C ALA A 255 -6.99 6.17 -9.10
N GLN A 256 -7.29 4.88 -8.92
CA GLN A 256 -7.56 3.98 -10.04
C GLN A 256 -8.92 3.27 -9.90
N PRO A 257 -9.76 3.27 -10.94
CA PRO A 257 -10.99 2.47 -10.96
C PRO A 257 -10.66 0.98 -10.86
N ARG A 258 -11.28 0.29 -9.90
CA ARG A 258 -11.18 -1.16 -9.71
C ARG A 258 -12.55 -1.77 -9.56
N ARG A 259 -12.74 -2.91 -10.21
CA ARG A 259 -13.92 -3.74 -10.02
C ARG A 259 -13.78 -4.47 -8.68
N LEU A 260 -14.72 -4.28 -7.79
CA LEU A 260 -14.80 -5.07 -6.56
C LEU A 260 -15.83 -6.18 -6.77
N PRO A 261 -15.56 -7.42 -6.30
CA PRO A 261 -16.62 -8.40 -6.21
C PRO A 261 -17.69 -7.82 -5.28
N VAL A 262 -18.93 -7.78 -5.76
CA VAL A 262 -20.09 -7.42 -4.93
C VAL A 262 -20.07 -8.39 -3.77
N SER A 263 -19.75 -7.90 -2.58
CA SER A 263 -19.82 -8.71 -1.37
C SER A 263 -21.27 -9.18 -1.32
N ALA A 264 -21.52 -10.48 -1.45
CA ALA A 264 -22.86 -10.99 -1.19
C ALA A 264 -23.16 -10.57 0.25
N SER A 265 -24.11 -9.65 0.42
CA SER A 265 -24.56 -9.21 1.72
C SER A 265 -25.03 -10.46 2.46
N GLU A 266 -24.20 -10.95 3.39
CA GLU A 266 -24.53 -12.07 4.28
C GLU A 266 -25.59 -11.63 5.29
#